data_AF-A0A968LWM7-F1
#
_entry.id   AF-A0A968LWM7-F1
#
_cell.length_a   1.000
_cell.length_b   1.000
_cell.length_c   1.000
_cell.angle_alpha   90.00
_cell.angle_beta   90.00
_cell.angle_gamma   90.00
#
_symmetry.space_group_name_H-M   'P 1'
#
loop_
_entity.id
_entity.type
_entity.pdbx_description
1 polymer ?
#
loop_
_entity_poly.entity_id
_entity_poly.type
_entity_poly.pdbx_seq_one_letter_code
_entity_poly.pdbx_strand_id
1 'polypeptide(L)' 'MERIDVTDLHPRLRDVEVIAACNIKNVLLGERGVARVFGPQKGATPEQVKRLECGLTMYAACLLEGFGV' A
#
# COMPACT_ATOMS: atom_id res chain seq x y z
N MET A 1 -0.04 -12.84 3.65
CA MET A 1 -0.08 -11.88 4.77
C MET A 1 -1.50 -11.83 5.23
N GLU A 2 -1.74 -12.05 6.52
CA GLU A 2 -3.09 -12.31 7.06
C GLU A 2 -3.52 -11.21 8.03
N ARG A 3 -2.58 -10.57 8.74
CA ARG A 3 -2.86 -9.49 9.68
C ARG A 3 -1.70 -8.51 9.74
N ILE A 4 -2.02 -7.26 10.01
CA ILE A 4 -1.03 -6.21 10.32
C ILE A 4 -0.99 -6.06 11.83
N ASP A 5 0.17 -6.32 12.42
CA ASP A 5 0.42 -6.14 13.85
C ASP A 5 1.06 -4.76 14.09
N VAL A 6 0.46 -3.99 15.00
CA VAL A 6 0.90 -2.64 15.38
C VAL A 6 1.20 -2.55 16.88
N THR A 7 1.36 -3.69 17.56
CA THR A 7 1.67 -3.76 19.01
C THR A 7 2.96 -3.02 19.36
N ASP A 8 3.99 -3.12 18.52
CA ASP A 8 5.29 -2.45 18.71
C ASP A 8 5.38 -1.08 18.01
N LEU A 9 4.25 -0.49 17.61
CA LEU A 9 4.25 0.83 17.01
C LEU A 9 4.70 1.89 18.04
N HIS A 10 5.71 2.68 17.69
CA HIS A 10 6.26 3.68 18.61
C HIS A 10 5.16 4.64 19.10
N PRO A 11 4.93 4.79 20.42
CA PRO A 11 3.77 5.51 20.96
C PRO A 11 3.69 6.97 20.50
N ARG A 12 4.84 7.64 20.35
CA ARG A 12 4.94 9.02 19.84
C ARG A 12 4.35 9.24 18.44
N LEU A 13 4.07 8.19 17.66
CA LEU A 13 3.36 8.33 16.38
C LEU A 13 1.90 8.76 16.58
N ARG A 14 1.34 8.58 17.77
CA ARG A 14 0.00 9.09 18.13
C ARG A 14 0.01 10.58 18.48
N ASP A 15 1.18 11.11 18.84
CA ASP A 15 1.33 12.48 19.38
C ASP A 15 1.94 13.45 18.36
N VAL A 16 2.21 12.98 17.13
CA VAL A 16 2.85 13.77 16.08
C VAL A 16 1.91 14.01 14.92
N GLU A 17 1.94 15.22 14.38
CA GLU A 17 1.30 15.52 13.11
C GLU A 17 2.11 14.91 11.96
N VAL A 18 1.47 14.04 11.17
CA VAL A 18 2.09 13.43 9.99
C VAL A 18 1.54 14.10 8.75
N ILE A 19 2.35 14.96 8.12
CA ILE A 19 2.01 15.61 6.86
C ILE A 19 2.78 14.93 5.73
N ALA A 20 2.05 14.36 4.77
CA ALA A 20 2.63 13.73 3.59
C ALA A 20 2.20 14.47 2.31
N ALA A 21 3.17 14.87 1.50
CA ALA A 21 2.91 15.42 0.17
C ALA A 21 2.54 14.27 -0.78
N CYS A 22 1.24 14.05 -0.97
CA CYS A 22 0.70 12.95 -1.78
C CYS A 22 0.03 13.46 -3.07
N ASN A 23 0.10 12.67 -4.15
CA ASN A 23 -0.72 12.90 -5.34
C ASN A 23 -2.01 12.06 -5.25
N ILE A 24 -3.13 12.59 -5.76
CA ILE A 24 -4.43 11.89 -5.78
C ILE A 24 -4.64 11.05 -7.05
N LYS A 25 -3.66 11.07 -7.97
CA LYS A 25 -3.84 10.51 -9.32
C LYS A 25 -3.64 8.99 -9.33
N ASN A 26 -2.69 8.52 -8.53
CA ASN A 26 -2.33 7.11 -8.46
C ASN A 26 -2.88 6.53 -7.16
N VAL A 27 -3.62 5.43 -7.29
CA VAL A 27 -4.27 4.75 -6.17
C VAL A 27 -3.55 3.44 -5.89
N LEU A 28 -3.88 2.77 -4.78
CA LEU A 28 -3.20 1.54 -4.38
C LEU A 28 -3.36 0.42 -5.42
N LEU A 29 -4.56 0.25 -5.97
CA LEU A 29 -4.97 -0.88 -6.81
C LEU A 29 -5.66 -0.44 -8.12
N GLY A 30 -5.82 -1.38 -9.05
CA GLY A 30 -6.57 -1.17 -10.29
C GLY A 30 -5.76 -0.49 -11.40
N GLU A 31 -6.44 0.07 -12.40
CA GLU A 31 -5.78 0.62 -13.60
C GLU A 31 -4.80 1.76 -13.31
N ARG A 32 -5.12 2.59 -12.31
CA ARG A 32 -4.23 3.65 -11.79
C ARG A 32 -3.42 3.18 -10.57
N GLY A 33 -3.31 1.87 -10.39
CA GLY A 33 -2.61 1.19 -9.29
C GLY A 33 -1.12 1.50 -9.29
N VAL A 34 -0.55 1.71 -8.11
CA VAL A 34 0.89 2.03 -7.98
C VAL A 34 1.80 0.97 -8.58
N ALA A 35 1.42 -0.31 -8.56
CA ALA A 35 2.18 -1.38 -9.20
C ALA A 35 2.23 -1.21 -10.74
N ARG A 36 1.11 -0.86 -11.38
CA ARG A 36 1.02 -0.67 -12.83
C ARG A 36 1.68 0.62 -13.29
N VAL A 37 1.48 1.70 -12.54
CA VAL A 37 1.98 3.04 -12.89
C VAL A 37 3.48 3.15 -12.64
N PHE A 38 3.96 2.68 -11.49
CA PHE A 38 5.35 2.90 -11.07
C PHE A 38 6.25 1.66 -11.19
N GLY A 39 5.69 0.46 -11.31
CA GLY A 39 6.47 -0.77 -11.46
C GLY A 39 7.34 -0.78 -12.73
N PRO A 40 6.79 -0.52 -13.93
CA PRO A 40 7.54 -0.61 -15.18
C PRO A 40 8.77 0.31 -15.23
N GLN A 41 8.62 1.56 -14.79
CA GLN A 41 9.75 2.51 -14.72
C GLN A 41 10.81 2.14 -13.67
N LYS A 42 10.52 1.20 -12.77
CA LYS A 42 11.46 0.62 -11.81
C LYS A 42 12.00 -0.73 -12.27
N GLY A 43 11.74 -1.13 -13.52
CA GLY A 43 12.21 -2.38 -14.10
C GLY A 43 11.34 -3.60 -13.83
N ALA A 44 10.12 -3.43 -13.29
CA ALA A 44 9.21 -4.56 -13.11
C ALA A 44 8.68 -5.05 -14.46
N THR A 45 8.85 -6.34 -14.73
CA THR A 45 8.22 -6.99 -15.89
C THR A 45 6.69 -7.03 -15.72
N PRO A 46 5.91 -7.25 -16.81
CA PRO A 46 4.45 -7.36 -16.71
C PRO A 46 3.99 -8.43 -15.70
N GLU A 47 4.73 -9.53 -15.59
CA GLU A 47 4.44 -10.59 -14.63
C GLU A 47 4.74 -10.17 -13.18
N GLN A 48 5.85 -9.45 -12.97
CA GLN A 48 6.16 -8.87 -11.65
C GLN A 48 5.12 -7.84 -11.23
N VAL A 49 4.63 -7.00 -12.15
CA VAL A 49 3.54 -6.04 -11.89
C VAL A 49 2.28 -6.76 -11.41
N LYS A 50 1.86 -7.86 -12.07
CA LYS A 50 0.72 -8.66 -11.63
C LYS A 50 0.92 -9.22 -10.23
N ARG A 51 2.10 -9.78 -9.94
CA ARG A 51 2.44 -10.32 -8.61
C ARG A 51 2.43 -9.24 -7.53
N LEU A 52 2.96 -8.05 -7.84
CA LEU A 52 2.93 -6.90 -6.93
C LEU A 52 1.49 -6.46 -6.66
N GLU A 53 0.65 -6.40 -7.69
CA GLU A 53 -0.76 -6.05 -7.52
C GLU A 53 -1.51 -7.07 -6.66
N CYS A 54 -1.28 -8.37 -6.85
CA CYS A 54 -1.83 -9.39 -5.95
C CYS A 54 -1.41 -9.18 -4.49
N GLY A 55 -0.12 -8.86 -4.26
CA GLY A 55 0.38 -8.56 -2.92
C GLY A 55 -0.28 -7.32 -2.30
N LEU A 56 -0.43 -6.25 -3.07
CA LEU A 56 -1.10 -5.03 -2.62
C LEU A 56 -2.59 -5.24 -2.39
N THR A 57 -3.25 -6.11 -3.16
CA THR A 57 -4.66 -6.48 -2.92
C THR A 57 -4.83 -7.18 -1.58
N MET A 58 -3.94 -8.12 -1.26
CA MET A 58 -3.95 -8.76 0.07
C MET A 58 -3.66 -7.75 1.18
N TYR A 59 -2.77 -6.79 0.94
CA TYR A 59 -2.49 -5.72 1.90
C TYR A 59 -3.70 -4.82 2.15
N ALA A 60 -4.40 -4.42 1.09
CA ALA A 60 -5.64 -3.63 1.21
C ALA A 60 -6.70 -4.38 2.01
N ALA A 61 -6.86 -5.69 1.81
CA ALA A 61 -7.79 -6.51 2.57
C ALA A 61 -7.44 -6.53 4.08
N CYS A 62 -6.17 -6.73 4.43
CA CYS A 62 -5.74 -6.67 5.83
C CYS A 62 -5.92 -5.28 6.47
N LEU A 63 -5.77 -4.20 5.69
CA LEU A 63 -6.00 -2.83 6.17
C LEU A 63 -7.48 -2.60 6.49
N LEU A 64 -8.36 -3.00 5.57
CA LEU A 64 -9.83 -2.92 5.74
C LEU A 64 -10.28 -3.71 6.97
N GLU A 65 -9.81 -4.94 7.12
CA GLU A 65 -10.17 -5.82 8.24
C GLU A 65 -9.62 -5.31 9.58
N GLY A 66 -8.36 -4.89 9.60
CA GLY A 66 -7.68 -4.50 10.85
C GLY A 66 -7.99 -3.08 11.33
N PHE A 67 -8.35 -2.17 10.42
CA PHE A 67 -8.44 -0.73 10.72
C PHE A 67 -9.69 -0.04 10.17
N GLY A 68 -10.52 -0.71 9.36
CA GLY A 68 -11.78 -0.16 8.85
C GLY A 68 -11.64 1.03 7.89
N VAL A 69 -10.48 1.15 7.22
CA VAL A 69 -10.15 2.20 6.25
C VAL A 69 -10.40 1.80 4.81
#